data_AF-A0AAV4ZGK8-F1
#
_entry.id   AF-A0AAV4ZGK8-F1
#
_cell.length_a   1.000
_cell.length_b   1.000
_cell.length_c   1.000
_cell.angle_alpha   90.00
_cell.angle_beta   90.00
_cell.angle_gamma   90.00
#
_symmetry.space_group_name_H-M   'P 1'
#
loop_
_entity.id
_entity.type
_entity.pdbx_description
1 polymer ?
#
loop_
_entity_poly.entity_id
_entity_poly.type
_entity_poly.pdbx_seq_one_letter_code
_entity_poly.pdbx_strand_id
1 'polypeptide(L)'
;MSQAFEELSVPPDVAENGGVEVLRAIVVDGAVSVALRRSFDDPATWGRLLMDLARQAARAYALETEMSEEEAFERIRAGIEADSLDSGDLN
;
A
#
# COMPACT_ATOMS: atom_id res chain seq x y z
N MET A 1 -12.40 -8.05 -24.07
CA MET A 1 -13.05 -8.48 -22.82
C MET A 1 -12.64 -7.47 -21.76
N SER A 2 -13.56 -6.71 -21.18
CA SER A 2 -13.25 -5.91 -20.00
C SER A 2 -12.87 -6.87 -18.89
N GLN A 3 -11.66 -6.78 -18.35
CA GLN A 3 -11.31 -7.52 -17.15
C GLN A 3 -12.26 -7.07 -16.04
N ALA A 4 -12.95 -8.02 -15.40
CA ALA A 4 -13.81 -7.70 -14.28
C ALA A 4 -12.93 -7.12 -13.16
N PHE A 5 -13.46 -6.15 -12.42
CA PHE A 5 -12.75 -5.61 -11.27
C PHE A 5 -12.68 -6.68 -10.17
N GLU A 6 -11.48 -6.96 -9.68
CA GLU A 6 -11.19 -7.95 -8.64
C GLU A 6 -10.91 -7.22 -7.31
N GLU A 7 -11.88 -7.23 -6.40
CA GLU A 7 -11.74 -6.56 -5.09
C GLU A 7 -11.31 -7.50 -3.97
N LEU A 8 -10.61 -6.93 -2.99
CA LEU A 8 -10.30 -7.64 -1.75
C LEU A 8 -11.57 -7.88 -0.93
N SER A 9 -11.60 -9.01 -0.22
CA SER A 9 -12.65 -9.28 0.76
C SER A 9 -12.53 -8.32 1.96
N VAL A 10 -13.67 -7.94 2.53
CA VAL A 10 -13.71 -7.16 3.77
C VAL A 10 -13.02 -7.96 4.88
N PRO A 11 -12.12 -7.35 5.67
CA PRO A 11 -11.50 -8.01 6.82
C PRO A 11 -12.57 -8.58 7.78
N PRO A 12 -12.38 -9.79 8.35
CA PRO A 12 -13.40 -10.43 9.18
C PRO A 12 -13.86 -9.58 10.37
N ASP A 13 -12.92 -8.89 11.02
CA ASP A 13 -13.18 -8.00 12.15
C ASP A 13 -14.03 -6.78 11.75
N VAL A 14 -13.84 -6.26 10.54
CA VAL A 14 -14.64 -5.17 9.97
C VAL A 14 -16.04 -5.65 9.60
N ALA A 15 -16.19 -6.89 9.13
CA ALA A 15 -17.50 -7.46 8.84
C ALA A 15 -18.37 -7.58 10.10
N GLU A 16 -17.76 -7.85 11.26
CA GLU A 16 -18.45 -7.99 12.54
C GLU A 16 -18.69 -6.66 13.25
N ASN A 17 -17.70 -5.76 13.25
CA ASN A 17 -17.70 -4.54 14.09
C ASN A 17 -17.93 -3.25 13.29
N GLY A 18 -17.97 -3.35 11.97
CA GLY A 18 -17.93 -2.19 11.08
C GLY A 18 -16.53 -1.59 10.99
N GLY A 19 -16.40 -0.53 10.18
CA GLY A 19 -15.13 0.15 9.98
C GLY A 19 -15.24 1.25 8.93
N VAL A 20 -14.14 2.00 8.76
CA VAL A 20 -14.02 3.03 7.74
C VAL A 20 -12.86 2.69 6.83
N GLU A 21 -13.16 2.47 5.54
CA GLU A 21 -12.11 2.35 4.52
C GLU A 21 -11.42 3.71 4.36
N VAL A 22 -10.11 3.73 4.59
CA VAL A 22 -9.27 4.94 4.55
C VAL A 22 -8.53 5.09 3.22
N LEU A 23 -8.25 3.99 2.53
CA LEU A 23 -7.45 3.90 1.31
C LEU A 23 -7.94 2.74 0.46
N ARG A 24 -8.02 2.95 -0.86
CA ARG A 24 -8.16 1.89 -1.86
C ARG A 24 -7.15 2.14 -2.99
N ALA A 25 -6.36 1.14 -3.32
CA ALA A 25 -5.36 1.19 -4.40
C ALA A 25 -5.63 0.06 -5.41
N ILE A 26 -5.75 0.41 -6.68
CA ILE A 26 -6.15 -0.51 -7.76
C ILE A 26 -5.13 -0.39 -8.90
N VAL A 27 -4.60 -1.52 -9.37
CA VAL A 27 -3.82 -1.56 -10.61
C VAL A 27 -4.78 -1.56 -11.79
N VAL A 28 -4.73 -0.54 -12.63
CA VAL A 28 -5.56 -0.38 -13.84
C VAL A 28 -4.72 0.25 -14.94
N ASP A 29 -4.75 -0.33 -16.14
CA ASP A 29 -4.02 0.16 -17.32
C ASP A 29 -2.52 0.43 -17.07
N GLY A 30 -1.86 -0.41 -16.27
CA GLY A 30 -0.43 -0.32 -15.96
C GLY A 30 -0.05 0.78 -14.95
N ALA A 31 -1.04 1.44 -14.34
CA ALA A 31 -0.85 2.44 -13.29
C ALA A 31 -1.62 2.05 -12.01
N VAL A 32 -1.31 2.73 -10.91
CA VAL A 32 -2.07 2.60 -9.65
C VAL A 32 -3.05 3.76 -9.53
N SER A 33 -4.35 3.45 -9.52
CA SER A 33 -5.41 4.39 -9.18
C SER A 33 -5.67 4.34 -7.67
N VAL A 34 -5.71 5.51 -7.01
CA VAL A 34 -5.85 5.62 -5.55
C VAL A 34 -7.06 6.47 -5.18
N ALA A 35 -7.89 5.95 -4.28
CA ALA A 35 -8.91 6.71 -3.57
C ALA A 35 -8.57 6.80 -2.08
N LEU A 36 -8.66 7.99 -1.49
CA LEU A 36 -8.29 8.25 -0.10
C LEU A 36 -9.36 9.07 0.62
N ARG A 37 -9.65 8.69 1.86
CA ARG A 37 -10.48 9.45 2.79
C ARG A 37 -9.60 10.12 3.83
N ARG A 38 -9.80 11.42 4.08
CA ARG A 38 -9.17 12.10 5.23
C ARG A 38 -9.73 11.53 6.53
N SER A 39 -9.04 10.52 7.06
CA SER A 39 -9.54 9.68 8.16
C SER A 39 -8.75 9.87 9.46
N PHE A 40 -7.65 10.62 9.42
CA PHE A 40 -6.79 10.88 10.58
C PHE A 40 -6.65 12.39 10.81
N ASP A 41 -6.64 12.78 12.09
CA ASP A 41 -6.39 14.17 12.50
C ASP A 41 -4.90 14.52 12.43
N ASP A 42 -4.03 13.55 12.74
CA ASP A 42 -2.57 13.68 12.71
C ASP A 42 -1.99 13.06 11.42
N PRO A 43 -1.33 13.86 10.55
CA PRO A 43 -0.64 13.37 9.36
C PRO A 43 0.39 12.28 9.64
N ALA A 44 1.03 12.26 10.81
CA ALA A 44 2.02 11.24 11.16
C ALA A 44 1.42 9.82 11.23
N THR A 45 0.09 9.71 11.38
CA THR A 45 -0.61 8.42 11.35
C THR A 45 -0.56 7.79 9.96
N TRP A 46 -0.56 8.59 8.89
CA TRP A 46 -0.30 8.07 7.54
C TRP A 46 1.08 7.44 7.42
N GLY A 47 2.10 8.03 8.06
CA GLY A 47 3.46 7.45 8.07
C GLY A 47 3.49 6.05 8.68
N ARG A 48 2.71 5.81 9.74
CA ARG A 48 2.59 4.47 10.36
C ARG A 48 1.89 3.49 9.41
N LEU A 49 0.77 3.91 8.80
CA LEU A 49 0.04 3.07 7.84
C LEU A 49 0.92 2.66 6.65
N LEU A 50 1.71 3.58 6.10
CA LEU A 50 2.61 3.29 4.98
C LEU A 50 3.73 2.31 5.38
N MET A 51 4.28 2.45 6.58
CA MET A 51 5.25 1.51 7.12
C MET A 51 4.66 0.11 7.31
N ASP A 52 3.43 0.02 7.81
CA ASP A 52 2.73 -1.26 7.98
C ASP A 52 2.45 -1.92 6.62
N LEU A 53 2.04 -1.14 5.62
CA LEU A 53 1.86 -1.60 4.23
C LEU A 53 3.17 -2.12 3.64
N ALA A 54 4.28 -1.40 3.81
CA ALA A 54 5.60 -1.83 3.34
C ALA A 54 6.02 -3.18 3.96
N ARG A 55 5.77 -3.37 5.27
CA ARG A 55 6.04 -4.64 5.94
C ARG A 55 5.15 -5.77 5.45
N GLN A 56 3.86 -5.50 5.20
CA GLN A 56 2.94 -6.50 4.66
C GLN A 56 3.36 -6.94 3.25
N ALA A 57 3.75 -5.98 2.39
CA ALA A 57 4.27 -6.28 1.07
C ALA A 57 5.56 -7.12 1.16
N ALA A 58 6.51 -6.75 2.02
CA ALA A 58 7.74 -7.52 2.22
C ALA A 58 7.46 -8.98 2.64
N ARG A 59 6.50 -9.19 3.55
CA ARG A 59 6.05 -10.54 3.93
C ARG A 59 5.46 -11.32 2.76
N ALA A 60 4.63 -10.68 1.94
CA ALA A 60 4.07 -11.33 0.75
C ALA A 60 5.17 -11.80 -0.21
N TYR A 61 6.16 -10.95 -0.48
CA TYR A 61 7.34 -11.33 -1.27
C TYR A 61 8.10 -12.52 -0.68
N ALA A 62 8.28 -12.54 0.65
CA ALA A 62 8.97 -13.65 1.32
C ALA A 62 8.19 -14.97 1.29
N LEU A 63 6.86 -14.92 1.19
CA LEU A 63 6.00 -16.10 1.10
C LEU A 63 5.87 -16.62 -0.33
N GLU A 64 5.93 -15.73 -1.32
CA GLU A 64 5.62 -16.05 -2.72
C GLU A 64 6.87 -16.18 -3.60
N THR A 65 8.06 -15.83 -3.08
CA THR A 65 9.33 -15.83 -3.81
C THR A 65 10.47 -16.39 -2.96
N GLU A 66 11.67 -16.49 -3.53
CA GLU A 66 12.89 -16.90 -2.80
C GLU A 66 13.56 -15.73 -2.02
N MET A 67 13.00 -14.52 -2.10
CA MET A 67 13.52 -13.32 -1.43
C MET A 67 13.22 -13.37 0.07
N SER A 68 14.16 -12.93 0.92
CA SER A 68 13.84 -12.79 2.37
C SER A 68 12.96 -11.57 2.64
N GLU A 69 12.20 -11.58 3.75
CA GLU A 69 11.39 -10.43 4.16
C GLU A 69 12.25 -9.17 4.36
N GLU A 70 13.45 -9.32 4.94
CA GLU A 70 14.40 -8.23 5.14
C GLU A 70 14.85 -7.65 3.80
N GLU A 71 15.26 -8.51 2.86
CA GLU A 71 15.69 -8.08 1.53
C GLU A 71 14.56 -7.41 0.74
N ALA A 72 13.34 -7.93 0.84
CA ALA A 72 12.16 -7.32 0.23
C ALA A 72 11.83 -5.95 0.84
N PHE A 73 11.89 -5.83 2.17
CA PHE A 73 11.65 -4.58 2.87
C PHE A 73 12.68 -3.51 2.52
N GLU A 74 13.96 -3.86 2.46
CA GLU A 74 15.02 -2.95 2.03
C GLU A 74 14.83 -2.46 0.59
N ARG A 75 14.39 -3.32 -0.34
CA ARG A 75 14.04 -2.89 -1.70
C ARG A 75 12.85 -1.94 -1.74
N ILE A 76 11.80 -2.21 -0.96
CA ILE A 76 10.65 -1.31 -0.85
C ILE A 76 11.08 0.06 -0.31
N ARG A 77 11.90 0.06 0.75
CA ARG A 77 12.46 1.28 1.34
C ARG A 77 13.26 2.09 0.31
N ALA A 78 14.15 1.43 -0.44
CA ALA A 78 14.94 2.08 -1.48
C ALA A 78 14.06 2.71 -2.58
N GLY A 79 12.96 2.06 -2.97
CA GLY A 79 11.98 2.62 -3.90
C GLY A 79 11.31 3.90 -3.38
N ILE A 80 10.89 3.90 -2.11
CA ILE A 80 10.29 5.09 -1.47
C ILE A 80 11.28 6.27 -1.43
N GLU A 81 12.55 5.99 -1.11
CA GLU A 81 13.59 7.02 -1.06
C GLU A 81 13.90 7.58 -2.45
N ALA A 82 13.89 6.75 -3.50
CA ALA A 82 14.13 7.19 -4.87
C ALA A 82 13.06 8.17 -5.37
N ASP A 83 11.78 7.88 -5.14
CA ASP A 83 10.66 8.76 -5.53
C ASP A 83 10.67 10.09 -4.78
N SER A 84 11.16 10.08 -3.53
CA SER A 84 11.26 11.29 -2.70
C SER A 84 12.29 12.30 -3.22
N LEU A 85 13.26 11.84 -4.04
CA LEU A 85 14.27 12.68 -4.67
C LEU A 85 13.82 13.21 -6.04
N ASP A 86 13.08 12.43 -6.82
CA ASP A 86 12.57 12.82 -8.15
C ASP A 86 11.45 13.87 -8.07
N SER A 87 10.67 13.86 -6.98
CA SER A 87 9.62 14.86 -6.73
C SER A 87 10.16 16.26 -6.38
N GLY A 88 11.48 16.42 -6.22
CA GLY A 88 12.15 17.68 -5.92
C GLY A 88 12.38 18.61 -7.13
N ASP A 89 12.25 18.10 -8.36
CA ASP A 89 12.54 18.84 -9.60
C ASP A 89 11.29 19.43 -10.29
N LEU A 90 10.11 19.29 -9.67
CA LEU A 90 8.84 19.84 -10.17
C LEU A 90 8.21 20.81 -9.14
N ASN A 91 8.90 21.91 -8.85
CA ASN A 91 8.28 23.13 -8.31
C ASN A 91 9.02 24.40 -8.75
#